data_AF-A0A496V074-F1
#
_entry.id   AF-A0A496V074-F1
#
_cell.length_a   1.000
_cell.length_b   1.000
_cell.length_c   1.000
_cell.angle_alpha   90.00
_cell.angle_beta   90.00
_cell.angle_gamma   90.00
#
_symmetry.space_group_name_H-M   'P 1'
#
loop_
_entity.id
_entity.type
_entity.pdbx_description
1 polymer ?
#
loop_
_entity_poly.entity_id
_entity_poly.type
_entity_poly.pdbx_seq_one_letter_code
_entity_poly.pdbx_strand_id
1 'polypeptide(L)'
;MHRSGTSLVAQLFFEAGADMGNPSTFYPTDKWNSDGYFEQTDILAINQPLINGFLGRFSYFWLPSTHTVLKRAVRQVEQIRQVDKKYDGKVVKNPHFCLTLPAWLQSGANIEKLLFCLREPDQVAKSIQKRNKTTLKRAYFLWTVHNQRLLEQAKDIPTWFIYYNNLLDKSKTMTELMPAFRFFDMKISEEKMQSLIAKVVKSELNHSPTNIQADYPHSVSKLWHDLLERHDRQFENAQAN
;
A
#
# COMPACT_ATOMS: atom_id res chain seq x y z
N MET A 1 3.95 -1.29 1.62
CA MET A 1 5.29 -1.78 1.21
C MET A 1 5.39 -1.82 -0.31
N HIS A 2 6.59 -1.64 -0.87
CA HIS A 2 6.82 -1.86 -2.30
C HIS A 2 6.47 -3.30 -2.69
N ARG A 3 6.01 -3.50 -3.94
CA ARG A 3 5.71 -4.83 -4.53
C ARG A 3 4.49 -5.57 -3.94
N SER A 4 3.76 -4.98 -3.01
CA SER A 4 2.48 -5.49 -2.50
C SER A 4 1.29 -5.27 -3.45
N GLY A 5 1.51 -4.80 -4.69
CA GLY A 5 0.42 -4.54 -5.64
C GLY A 5 -0.28 -3.18 -5.49
N THR A 6 0.24 -2.31 -4.63
CA THR A 6 -0.33 -0.96 -4.37
C THR A 6 -0.47 -0.08 -5.61
N SER A 7 0.35 -0.28 -6.65
CA SER A 7 0.23 0.49 -7.90
C SER A 7 -0.99 0.06 -8.72
N LEU A 8 -1.32 -1.23 -8.75
CA LEU A 8 -2.54 -1.72 -9.42
C LEU A 8 -3.78 -1.16 -8.73
N VAL A 9 -3.80 -1.20 -7.39
CA VAL A 9 -4.91 -0.63 -6.60
C VAL A 9 -5.01 0.88 -6.85
N ALA A 10 -3.90 1.61 -6.82
CA ALA A 10 -3.90 3.04 -7.10
C ALA A 10 -4.40 3.37 -8.53
N GLN A 11 -4.00 2.57 -9.53
CA GLN A 11 -4.51 2.71 -10.89
C GLN A 11 -6.02 2.48 -10.95
N LEU A 12 -6.54 1.45 -10.29
CA LEU A 12 -7.97 1.16 -10.24
C LEU A 12 -8.76 2.31 -9.59
N PHE A 13 -8.23 2.92 -8.52
CA PHE A 13 -8.84 4.10 -7.89
C PHE A 13 -8.79 5.32 -8.78
N PHE A 14 -7.65 5.60 -9.42
CA PHE A 14 -7.50 6.70 -10.35
C PHE A 14 -8.48 6.61 -11.52
N GLU A 15 -8.54 5.45 -12.17
CA GLU A 15 -9.42 5.19 -13.32
C GLU A 15 -10.90 5.12 -12.92
N ALA A 16 -11.21 4.77 -11.66
CA ALA A 16 -12.56 4.89 -11.11
C ALA A 16 -12.98 6.35 -10.86
N GLY A 17 -12.03 7.29 -10.84
CA GLY A 17 -12.27 8.73 -10.68
C GLY A 17 -11.91 9.28 -9.30
N ALA A 18 -11.06 8.59 -8.52
CA ALA A 18 -10.55 9.15 -7.27
C ALA A 18 -9.68 10.39 -7.55
N ASP A 19 -9.89 11.47 -6.80
CA ASP A 19 -8.94 12.59 -6.82
C ASP A 19 -7.66 12.18 -6.10
N MET A 20 -6.59 12.00 -6.88
CA MET A 20 -5.24 11.68 -6.40
C MET A 20 -4.28 12.88 -6.54
N GLY A 21 -4.81 14.08 -6.77
CA GLY A 21 -4.06 15.27 -7.14
C GLY A 21 -3.67 15.31 -8.61
N ASN A 22 -2.83 16.28 -8.99
CA ASN A 22 -2.47 16.52 -10.38
C ASN A 22 -1.65 15.36 -10.99
N PRO A 23 -2.17 14.63 -11.99
CA PRO A 23 -1.46 13.51 -12.61
C PRO A 23 -0.13 13.88 -13.26
N SER A 24 0.05 15.13 -13.70
CA SER A 24 1.31 15.60 -14.29
C SER A 24 2.45 15.69 -13.26
N THR A 25 2.13 15.59 -11.97
CA THR A 25 3.09 15.64 -10.86
C THR A 25 3.40 14.26 -10.27
N PHE A 26 2.80 13.21 -10.83
CA PHE A 26 3.08 11.84 -10.39
C PHE A 26 4.51 11.44 -10.71
N TYR A 27 5.07 10.59 -9.84
CA TYR A 27 6.38 10.02 -10.04
C TYR A 27 6.40 9.24 -11.38
N PRO A 28 7.41 9.49 -12.24
CA PRO A 28 7.42 8.97 -13.60
C PRO A 28 7.48 7.45 -13.63
N THR A 29 6.94 6.86 -14.70
CA THR A 29 7.03 5.43 -14.99
C THR A 29 8.48 5.02 -15.24
N ASP A 30 8.76 3.74 -15.04
CA ASP A 30 10.06 3.16 -15.38
C ASP A 30 9.90 1.69 -15.82
N LYS A 31 11.02 1.03 -16.10
CA LYS A 31 11.04 -0.38 -16.51
C LYS A 31 10.44 -1.36 -15.48
N TRP A 32 10.27 -0.94 -14.22
CA TRP A 32 9.71 -1.78 -13.17
C TRP A 32 8.20 -1.58 -13.00
N ASN A 33 7.66 -0.49 -13.55
CA ASN A 33 6.23 -0.17 -13.53
C ASN A 33 5.87 0.78 -14.68
N SER A 34 5.58 0.21 -15.85
CA SER A 34 5.19 0.95 -17.06
C SER A 34 3.80 1.59 -16.95
N ASP A 35 2.93 1.03 -16.12
CA ASP A 35 1.53 1.45 -16.01
C ASP A 35 1.32 2.64 -15.06
N GLY A 36 2.37 3.06 -14.32
CA GLY A 36 2.32 4.22 -13.43
C GLY A 36 2.47 3.86 -11.95
N TYR A 37 3.21 4.69 -11.21
CA TYR A 37 3.33 4.53 -9.75
C TYR A 37 2.16 5.15 -8.99
N PHE A 38 1.51 6.17 -9.56
CA PHE A 38 0.46 6.96 -8.90
C PHE A 38 0.92 7.51 -7.54
N GLU A 39 2.18 7.92 -7.46
CA GLU A 39 2.82 8.47 -6.26
C GLU A 39 3.10 9.95 -6.45
N GLN A 40 2.74 10.76 -5.45
CA GLN A 40 2.98 12.20 -5.47
C GLN A 40 4.44 12.50 -5.09
N THR A 41 5.10 13.33 -5.92
CA THR A 41 6.54 13.58 -5.82
C THR A 41 6.93 14.42 -4.59
N ASP A 42 6.06 15.30 -4.13
CA ASP A 42 6.23 16.09 -2.89
C ASP A 42 6.12 15.22 -1.63
N ILE A 43 5.21 14.25 -1.60
CA ILE A 43 5.10 13.26 -0.53
C ILE A 43 6.34 12.35 -0.52
N LEU A 44 6.84 11.97 -1.69
CA LEU A 44 8.09 11.23 -1.80
C LEU A 44 9.26 12.07 -1.26
N ALA A 45 9.30 13.37 -1.56
CA ALA A 45 10.34 14.29 -1.09
C ALA A 45 10.35 14.44 0.45
N ILE A 46 9.21 14.25 1.12
CA ILE A 46 9.12 14.17 2.58
C ILE A 46 9.54 12.79 3.09
N ASN A 47 8.95 11.73 2.53
CA ASN A 47 9.11 10.37 3.04
C ASN A 47 10.54 9.84 2.88
N GLN A 48 11.23 10.19 1.79
CA GLN A 48 12.59 9.69 1.51
C GLN A 48 13.61 10.14 2.56
N PRO A 49 13.74 11.43 2.93
CA PRO A 49 14.63 11.86 4.02
C PRO A 49 14.30 11.23 5.37
N LEU A 50 13.01 11.02 5.68
CA LEU A 50 12.59 10.37 6.93
C LEU A 50 13.12 8.93 7.02
N ILE A 51 13.07 8.18 5.91
CA ILE A 51 13.56 6.81 5.85
C ILE A 51 15.10 6.78 5.77
N ASN A 52 15.66 7.54 4.84
CA ASN A 52 17.05 7.40 4.45
C ASN A 52 18.02 8.07 5.42
N GLY A 53 17.64 9.25 5.95
CA GLY A 53 18.57 10.12 6.66
C GLY A 53 19.88 10.32 5.88
N PHE A 54 21.01 10.33 6.61
CA PHE A 54 22.34 10.47 6.00
C PHE A 54 22.81 9.21 5.24
N LEU A 55 22.20 8.05 5.49
CA LEU A 55 22.60 6.78 4.86
C LEU A 55 22.13 6.65 3.41
N GLY A 56 21.27 7.57 2.93
CA GLY A 56 20.76 7.52 1.56
C GLY A 56 20.14 6.16 1.24
N ARG A 57 20.50 5.59 0.09
CA ARG A 57 19.99 4.29 -0.39
C ARG A 57 20.40 3.10 0.49
N PHE A 58 21.43 3.23 1.33
CA PHE A 58 21.87 2.16 2.23
C PHE A 58 20.91 1.93 3.41
N SER A 59 19.96 2.85 3.64
CA SER A 59 18.89 2.70 4.65
C SER A 59 18.06 1.43 4.46
N TYR A 60 17.98 0.88 3.24
CA TYR A 60 17.24 -0.35 2.98
C TYR A 60 17.85 -1.58 3.68
N PHE A 61 19.15 -1.52 4.02
CA PHE A 61 19.80 -2.53 4.87
C PHE A 61 19.50 -2.32 6.36
N TRP A 62 19.21 -1.09 6.77
CA TRP A 62 19.01 -0.68 8.16
C TRP A 62 17.80 0.25 8.27
N LEU A 63 16.60 -0.32 8.20
CA LEU A 63 15.38 0.48 8.30
C LEU A 63 15.40 1.27 9.62
N PRO A 64 15.12 2.59 9.59
CA PRO A 64 15.11 3.37 10.82
C PRO A 64 14.01 2.87 11.76
N SER A 65 14.23 2.97 13.06
CA SER A 65 13.16 2.80 14.05
C SER A 65 12.09 3.89 13.89
N THR A 66 10.89 3.65 14.40
CA THR A 66 9.82 4.66 14.47
C THR A 66 10.32 5.92 15.19
N HIS A 67 11.03 5.77 16.30
CA HIS A 67 11.66 6.89 17.00
C HIS A 67 12.59 7.72 16.10
N THR A 68 13.44 7.08 15.31
CA THR A 68 14.34 7.77 14.37
C THR A 68 13.56 8.50 13.27
N VAL A 69 12.48 7.92 12.75
CA VAL A 69 11.58 8.57 11.79
C VAL A 69 10.97 9.84 12.41
N LEU A 70 10.41 9.74 13.62
CA LEU A 70 9.80 10.86 14.33
C LEU A 70 10.81 11.97 14.63
N LYS A 71 12.02 11.61 15.10
CA LYS A 71 13.10 12.58 15.35
C LYS A 71 13.47 13.36 14.08
N ARG A 72 13.48 12.71 12.92
CA ARG A 72 13.74 13.36 11.62
C ARG A 72 12.57 14.23 11.17
N ALA A 73 11.34 13.87 11.53
CA ALA A 73 10.13 14.60 11.17
C ALA A 73 10.02 15.98 11.80
N VAL A 74 10.64 16.21 12.96
CA VAL A 74 10.66 17.52 13.64
C VAL A 74 11.09 18.66 12.70
N ARG A 75 12.01 18.39 11.77
CA ARG A 75 12.51 19.40 10.81
C ARG A 75 11.59 19.61 9.59
N GLN A 76 10.56 18.78 9.44
CA GLN A 76 9.66 18.76 8.28
C GLN A 76 8.19 18.97 8.66
N VAL A 77 7.87 19.27 9.92
CA VAL A 77 6.48 19.41 10.41
C VAL A 77 5.67 20.38 9.56
N GLU A 78 6.23 21.55 9.25
CA GLU A 78 5.53 22.56 8.46
C GLU A 78 5.30 22.11 7.00
N GLN A 79 6.30 21.47 6.40
CA GLN A 79 6.17 20.90 5.06
C GLN A 79 5.12 19.78 5.02
N ILE A 80 5.08 18.94 6.06
CA ILE A 80 4.07 17.88 6.21
C ILE A 80 2.68 18.51 6.28
N ARG A 81 2.47 19.54 7.10
CA ARG A 81 1.17 20.23 7.23
C ARG A 81 0.72 20.89 5.92
N GLN A 82 1.65 21.52 5.19
CA GLN A 82 1.34 22.12 3.90
C GLN A 82 0.92 21.07 2.87
N VAL A 83 1.61 19.94 2.83
CA VAL A 83 1.29 18.83 1.93
C VAL A 83 0.00 18.13 2.35
N ASP A 84 -0.22 17.93 3.65
CA ASP A 84 -1.49 17.39 4.20
C ASP A 84 -2.68 18.25 3.74
N LYS A 85 -2.63 19.56 3.97
CA LYS A 85 -3.67 20.50 3.51
C LYS A 85 -3.86 20.47 1.98
N LYS A 86 -2.78 20.29 1.21
CA LYS A 86 -2.87 20.17 -0.26
C LYS A 86 -3.64 18.92 -0.68
N TYR A 87 -3.57 17.84 0.10
CA TYR A 87 -4.21 16.55 -0.19
C TYR A 87 -5.46 16.27 0.65
N ASP A 88 -6.01 17.30 1.30
CA ASP A 88 -7.31 17.22 2.00
C ASP A 88 -8.40 16.72 1.05
N GLY A 89 -9.15 15.71 1.51
CA GLY A 89 -10.18 15.01 0.72
C GLY A 89 -9.67 14.17 -0.46
N LYS A 90 -8.35 13.92 -0.59
CA LYS A 90 -7.75 13.19 -1.72
C LYS A 90 -7.24 11.81 -1.33
N VAL A 91 -7.22 10.90 -2.31
CA VAL A 91 -6.61 9.58 -2.18
C VAL A 91 -5.12 9.67 -2.50
N VAL A 92 -4.30 9.35 -1.50
CA VAL A 92 -2.84 9.38 -1.64
C VAL A 92 -2.28 7.97 -1.58
N LYS A 93 -1.39 7.64 -2.51
CA LYS A 93 -0.60 6.41 -2.44
C LYS A 93 0.87 6.73 -2.27
N ASN A 94 1.46 6.19 -1.21
CA ASN A 94 2.91 6.00 -1.13
C ASN A 94 3.25 4.70 -0.36
N PRO A 95 4.03 3.78 -0.93
CA PRO A 95 4.33 2.50 -0.29
C PRO A 95 5.15 2.64 1.01
N HIS A 96 5.74 3.81 1.26
CA HIS A 96 6.53 4.13 2.44
C HIS A 96 5.72 4.58 3.66
N PHE A 97 4.41 4.86 3.52
CA PHE A 97 3.60 5.26 4.68
C PHE A 97 3.59 4.23 5.80
N CYS A 98 3.75 2.94 5.49
CA CYS A 98 3.99 1.91 6.49
C CYS A 98 5.19 2.16 7.43
N LEU A 99 6.12 3.03 7.05
CA LEU A 99 7.25 3.46 7.89
C LEU A 99 7.10 4.91 8.36
N THR A 100 6.47 5.78 7.55
CA THR A 100 6.47 7.23 7.78
C THR A 100 5.15 7.78 8.32
N LEU A 101 4.04 7.05 8.26
CA LEU A 101 2.74 7.46 8.81
C LEU A 101 2.80 8.04 10.24
N PRO A 102 3.59 7.50 11.19
CA PRO A 102 3.71 8.10 12.53
C PRO A 102 4.15 9.58 12.47
N ALA A 103 5.03 9.94 11.54
CA ALA A 103 5.51 11.31 11.38
C ALA A 103 4.42 12.25 10.84
N TRP A 104 3.55 11.73 9.96
CA TRP A 104 2.42 12.49 9.43
C TRP A 104 1.41 12.76 10.54
N LEU A 105 0.99 11.72 11.27
CA LEU A 105 0.04 11.84 12.39
C LEU A 105 0.57 12.78 13.48
N GLN A 106 1.83 12.64 13.88
CA GLN A 106 2.42 13.52 14.91
C GLN A 106 2.56 14.99 14.44
N SER A 107 2.64 15.22 13.13
CA SER A 107 2.67 16.58 12.58
C SER A 107 1.28 17.22 12.47
N GLY A 108 0.22 16.46 12.76
CA GLY A 108 -1.17 16.90 12.71
C GLY A 108 -1.91 16.54 11.41
N ALA A 109 -1.36 15.64 10.60
CA ALA A 109 -2.04 15.18 9.40
C ALA A 109 -3.33 14.41 9.76
N ASN A 110 -4.43 14.75 9.10
CA ASN A 110 -5.72 14.11 9.33
C ASN A 110 -5.94 12.98 8.31
N ILE A 111 -5.64 11.74 8.70
CA ILE A 111 -5.83 10.58 7.84
C ILE A 111 -7.15 9.90 8.17
N GLU A 112 -8.17 10.13 7.33
CA GLU A 112 -9.52 9.63 7.58
C GLU A 112 -9.67 8.12 7.38
N LYS A 113 -8.97 7.57 6.39
CA LYS A 113 -9.14 6.19 5.94
C LYS A 113 -7.82 5.60 5.44
N LEU A 114 -7.59 4.31 5.71
CA LEU A 114 -6.44 3.56 5.23
C LEU A 114 -6.85 2.36 4.40
N LEU A 115 -6.16 2.16 3.27
CA LEU A 115 -6.31 0.98 2.42
C LEU A 115 -5.06 0.10 2.50
N PHE A 116 -5.21 -1.10 3.04
CA PHE A 116 -4.15 -2.10 3.10
C PHE A 116 -4.16 -2.95 1.84
N CYS A 117 -3.05 -2.96 1.10
CA CYS A 117 -2.87 -3.91 -0.01
C CYS A 117 -2.15 -5.16 0.50
N LEU A 118 -2.90 -6.23 0.70
CA LEU A 118 -2.41 -7.52 1.10
C LEU A 118 -1.91 -8.30 -0.12
N ARG A 119 -0.74 -8.90 0.02
CA ARG A 119 -0.19 -9.83 -0.96
C ARG A 119 0.60 -10.89 -0.23
N GLU A 120 0.46 -12.11 -0.72
CA GLU A 120 1.10 -13.30 -0.18
C GLU A 120 2.62 -13.05 0.08
N PRO A 121 3.11 -13.33 1.31
CA PRO A 121 4.49 -13.03 1.71
C PRO A 121 5.58 -13.52 0.76
N ASP A 122 5.50 -14.76 0.27
CA ASP A 122 6.51 -15.36 -0.61
C ASP A 122 6.53 -14.72 -1.99
N GLN A 123 5.37 -14.36 -2.55
CA GLN A 123 5.28 -13.57 -3.78
C GLN A 123 5.96 -12.21 -3.63
N VAL A 124 5.72 -11.52 -2.51
CA VAL A 124 6.38 -10.23 -2.23
C VAL A 124 7.89 -10.44 -2.05
N ALA A 125 8.29 -11.46 -1.29
CA ALA A 125 9.69 -11.76 -0.99
C ALA A 125 10.49 -12.07 -2.27
N LYS A 126 9.97 -12.96 -3.13
CA LYS A 126 10.55 -13.30 -4.43
C LYS A 126 10.63 -12.08 -5.36
N SER A 127 9.59 -11.25 -5.38
CA SER A 127 9.56 -10.02 -6.17
C SER A 127 10.64 -9.03 -5.73
N ILE A 128 10.90 -8.92 -4.42
CA ILE A 128 11.97 -8.07 -3.86
C ILE A 128 13.33 -8.67 -4.11
N GLN A 129 13.52 -9.97 -3.91
CA GLN A 129 14.76 -10.67 -4.22
C GLN A 129 15.18 -10.43 -5.68
N LYS A 130 14.25 -10.58 -6.63
CA LYS A 130 14.51 -10.37 -8.06
C LYS A 130 14.98 -8.95 -8.36
N ARG A 131 14.31 -7.94 -7.78
CA ARG A 131 14.58 -6.50 -8.01
C ARG A 131 15.84 -6.02 -7.29
N ASN A 132 15.95 -6.31 -6.01
CA ASN A 132 16.94 -5.71 -5.11
C ASN A 132 18.17 -6.60 -4.89
N LYS A 133 18.20 -7.82 -5.47
CA LYS A 133 19.30 -8.79 -5.31
C LYS A 133 19.61 -9.09 -3.84
N THR A 134 18.55 -9.27 -3.04
CA THR A 134 18.63 -9.57 -1.59
C THR A 134 18.23 -11.01 -1.28
N THR A 135 18.43 -11.46 -0.04
CA THR A 135 18.04 -12.82 0.38
C THR A 135 16.54 -12.90 0.70
N LEU A 136 15.93 -14.08 0.56
CA LEU A 136 14.53 -14.29 0.96
C LEU A 136 14.30 -13.97 2.44
N LYS A 137 15.23 -14.39 3.32
CA LYS A 137 15.17 -14.06 4.75
C LYS A 137 15.08 -12.54 4.98
N ARG A 138 15.86 -11.75 4.25
CA ARG A 138 15.80 -10.29 4.33
C ARG A 138 14.49 -9.75 3.77
N ALA A 139 14.01 -10.29 2.64
CA ALA A 139 12.76 -9.88 2.04
C ALA A 139 11.54 -10.16 2.93
N TYR A 140 11.50 -11.32 3.60
CA TYR A 140 10.51 -11.64 4.63
C TYR A 140 10.58 -10.70 5.82
N PHE A 141 11.79 -10.41 6.34
CA PHE A 141 11.94 -9.41 7.40
C PHE A 141 11.34 -8.06 7.00
N LEU A 142 11.62 -7.60 5.78
CA LEU A 142 11.07 -6.34 5.28
C LEU A 142 9.54 -6.42 5.20
N TRP A 143 8.99 -7.52 4.66
CA TRP A 143 7.55 -7.75 4.61
C TRP A 143 6.91 -7.66 5.99
N THR A 144 7.48 -8.34 6.98
CA THR A 144 7.00 -8.34 8.37
C THR A 144 7.03 -6.93 8.95
N VAL A 145 8.17 -6.24 8.88
CA VAL A 145 8.33 -4.90 9.49
C VAL A 145 7.36 -3.88 8.90
N HIS A 146 7.17 -3.88 7.58
CA HIS A 146 6.29 -2.90 6.94
C HIS A 146 4.82 -3.15 7.30
N ASN A 147 4.37 -4.42 7.31
CA ASN A 147 2.99 -4.73 7.67
C ASN A 147 2.72 -4.48 9.16
N GLN A 148 3.62 -4.90 10.06
CA GLN A 148 3.47 -4.66 11.50
C GLN A 148 3.38 -3.18 11.83
N ARG A 149 4.30 -2.36 11.29
CA ARG A 149 4.29 -0.92 11.57
C ARG A 149 3.04 -0.24 11.02
N LEU A 150 2.57 -0.62 9.84
CA LEU A 150 1.34 -0.05 9.31
C LEU A 150 0.13 -0.43 10.18
N LEU A 151 0.03 -1.69 10.61
CA LEU A 151 -1.02 -2.14 11.55
C LEU A 151 -0.97 -1.40 12.89
N GLU A 152 0.23 -1.18 13.43
CA GLU A 152 0.41 -0.46 14.70
C GLU A 152 -0.13 0.97 14.63
N GLN A 153 0.04 1.65 13.49
CA GLN A 153 -0.43 3.03 13.29
C GLN A 153 -1.90 3.13 12.91
N ALA A 154 -2.49 2.05 12.40
CA ALA A 154 -3.86 2.05 11.90
C ALA A 154 -4.92 1.80 12.98
N LYS A 155 -4.53 1.66 14.26
CA LYS A 155 -5.45 1.29 15.36
C LYS A 155 -6.66 2.21 15.49
N ASP A 156 -6.46 3.51 15.30
CA ASP A 156 -7.47 4.55 15.48
C ASP A 156 -7.94 5.16 14.16
N ILE A 157 -7.57 4.55 13.03
CA ILE A 157 -7.93 5.03 11.69
C ILE A 157 -8.78 3.95 11.02
N PRO A 158 -9.98 4.27 10.52
CA PRO A 158 -10.76 3.33 9.72
C PRO A 158 -9.91 2.66 8.62
N THR A 159 -9.97 1.33 8.55
CA THR A 159 -9.17 0.55 7.59
C THR A 159 -10.04 -0.34 6.70
N TRP A 160 -9.65 -0.46 5.44
CA TRP A 160 -10.10 -1.52 4.54
C TRP A 160 -8.90 -2.29 3.99
N PHE A 161 -9.08 -3.58 3.74
CA PHE A 161 -8.06 -4.48 3.21
C PHE A 161 -8.47 -4.92 1.80
N ILE A 162 -7.50 -4.91 0.88
CA ILE A 162 -7.62 -5.50 -0.45
C ILE A 162 -6.61 -6.62 -0.58
N TYR A 163 -7.07 -7.81 -0.95
CA TYR A 163 -6.21 -8.92 -1.34
C TYR A 163 -5.86 -8.87 -2.83
N TYR A 164 -4.59 -8.63 -3.12
CA TYR A 164 -4.04 -8.49 -4.47
C TYR A 164 -4.40 -9.65 -5.40
N ASN A 165 -4.38 -10.90 -4.91
CA ASN A 165 -4.63 -12.06 -5.76
C ASN A 165 -6.11 -12.13 -6.18
N ASN A 166 -7.04 -11.66 -5.34
CA ASN A 166 -8.45 -11.56 -5.71
C ASN A 166 -8.66 -10.52 -6.81
N LEU A 167 -7.83 -9.47 -6.90
CA LEU A 167 -7.89 -8.52 -8.01
C LEU A 167 -7.56 -9.15 -9.36
N LEU A 168 -6.70 -10.18 -9.39
CA LEU A 168 -6.28 -10.87 -10.61
C LEU A 168 -7.22 -12.02 -11.02
N ASP A 169 -8.15 -12.40 -10.15
CA ASP A 169 -9.16 -13.41 -10.39
C ASP A 169 -10.48 -12.73 -10.76
N LYS A 170 -10.86 -12.79 -12.05
CA LYS A 170 -12.07 -12.14 -12.57
C LYS A 170 -13.34 -12.48 -11.79
N SER A 171 -13.42 -13.67 -11.19
CA SER A 171 -14.58 -14.08 -10.39
C SER A 171 -14.66 -13.40 -9.03
N LYS A 172 -13.53 -12.86 -8.53
CA LYS A 172 -13.39 -12.23 -7.21
C LYS A 172 -13.15 -10.73 -7.29
N THR A 173 -12.59 -10.23 -8.39
CA THR A 173 -12.19 -8.82 -8.54
C THR A 173 -13.32 -7.85 -8.19
N MET A 174 -14.55 -8.15 -8.59
CA MET A 174 -15.70 -7.27 -8.32
C MET A 174 -16.06 -7.24 -6.83
N THR A 175 -16.13 -8.40 -6.19
CA THR A 175 -16.39 -8.55 -4.74
C THR A 175 -15.30 -7.88 -3.92
N GLU A 176 -14.05 -7.95 -4.38
CA GLU A 176 -12.89 -7.35 -3.72
C GLU A 176 -12.93 -5.81 -3.77
N LEU A 177 -13.25 -5.23 -4.93
CA LEU A 177 -13.09 -3.80 -5.17
C LEU A 177 -14.33 -2.96 -4.85
N MET A 178 -15.53 -3.48 -5.08
CA MET A 178 -16.76 -2.69 -4.91
C MET A 178 -16.92 -2.17 -3.46
N PRO A 179 -16.72 -3.00 -2.41
CA PRO A 179 -16.76 -2.52 -1.04
C PRO A 179 -15.62 -1.55 -0.72
N ALA A 180 -14.44 -1.74 -1.30
CA ALA A 180 -13.32 -0.81 -1.12
C ALA A 180 -13.64 0.58 -1.69
N PHE A 181 -14.30 0.67 -2.85
CA PHE A 181 -14.76 1.96 -3.39
C PHE A 181 -15.80 2.62 -2.48
N ARG A 182 -16.78 1.85 -2.00
CA ARG A 182 -17.77 2.36 -1.04
C ARG A 182 -17.13 2.84 0.24
N PHE A 183 -16.13 2.12 0.74
CA PHE A 183 -15.37 2.52 1.92
C PHE A 183 -14.70 3.88 1.72
N PHE A 184 -14.27 4.23 0.50
CA PHE A 184 -13.76 5.56 0.13
C PHE A 184 -14.84 6.52 -0.41
N ASP A 185 -16.12 6.27 -0.09
CA ASP A 185 -17.28 7.08 -0.51
C ASP A 185 -17.45 7.22 -2.04
N MET A 186 -16.82 6.33 -2.81
CA MET A 186 -16.91 6.29 -4.27
C MET A 186 -18.08 5.38 -4.69
N LYS A 187 -19.02 5.96 -5.44
CA LYS A 187 -20.14 5.20 -6.03
C LYS A 187 -19.81 4.82 -7.47
N ILE A 188 -19.57 3.53 -7.70
CA ILE A 188 -19.25 2.98 -9.02
C ILE A 188 -20.36 2.02 -9.43
N SER A 189 -20.95 2.23 -10.61
CA SER A 189 -21.93 1.30 -11.20
C SER A 189 -21.24 0.00 -11.62
N GLU A 190 -21.97 -1.12 -11.63
CA GLU A 190 -21.43 -2.40 -12.10
C GLU A 190 -20.89 -2.34 -13.54
N GLU A 191 -21.55 -1.61 -14.45
CA GLU A 191 -21.08 -1.44 -15.83
C GLU A 191 -19.71 -0.74 -15.91
N LYS A 192 -19.59 0.43 -15.25
CA LYS A 192 -18.30 1.13 -15.10
C LYS A 192 -17.25 0.23 -14.45
N MET A 193 -17.63 -0.58 -13.46
CA MET A 193 -16.73 -1.52 -12.80
C MET A 193 -16.21 -2.59 -13.76
N GLN A 194 -17.08 -3.19 -14.57
CA GLN A 194 -16.69 -4.19 -15.57
C GLN A 194 -15.75 -3.60 -16.62
N SER A 195 -16.04 -2.38 -17.11
CA SER A 195 -15.18 -1.65 -18.02
C SER A 195 -13.80 -1.36 -17.42
N LEU A 196 -13.76 -0.92 -16.15
CA LEU A 196 -12.53 -0.66 -15.41
C LEU A 196 -11.67 -1.93 -15.26
N ILE A 197 -12.28 -3.05 -14.86
CA ILE A 197 -11.60 -4.33 -14.72
C ILE A 197 -11.00 -4.77 -16.06
N ALA A 198 -11.79 -4.69 -17.14
CA ALA A 198 -11.34 -5.07 -18.49
C ALA A 198 -10.16 -4.21 -18.98
N LYS A 199 -10.13 -2.92 -18.63
CA LYS A 199 -9.07 -1.98 -18.99
C LYS A 199 -7.78 -2.20 -18.20
N VAL A 200 -7.89 -2.41 -16.88
CA VAL A 200 -6.76 -2.31 -15.95
C VAL A 200 -6.20 -3.66 -15.52
N VAL A 201 -7.08 -4.66 -15.31
CA VAL A 201 -6.69 -5.94 -14.72
C VAL A 201 -6.15 -6.88 -15.79
N LYS A 202 -4.82 -7.03 -15.81
CA LYS A 202 -4.12 -7.98 -16.68
C LYS A 202 -4.05 -9.35 -15.98
N SER A 203 -5.00 -10.23 -16.27
CA SER A 203 -5.07 -11.58 -15.66
C SER A 203 -3.83 -12.43 -15.90
N GLU A 204 -3.07 -12.13 -16.96
CA GLU A 204 -1.79 -12.77 -17.30
C GLU A 204 -0.72 -12.59 -16.21
N LEU A 205 -0.84 -11.56 -15.35
CA LEU A 205 0.08 -11.32 -14.23
C LEU A 205 -0.16 -12.26 -13.04
N ASN A 206 -1.17 -13.13 -13.12
CA ASN A 206 -1.44 -14.17 -12.12
C ASN A 206 -0.47 -15.37 -12.29
N HIS A 207 0.83 -15.12 -12.13
CA HIS A 207 1.88 -16.12 -12.36
C HIS A 207 2.07 -17.11 -11.20
N SER A 208 1.24 -17.07 -10.16
CA SER A 208 1.44 -17.91 -8.97
C SER A 208 0.09 -18.20 -8.31
N PRO A 209 -0.54 -19.35 -8.63
CA PRO A 209 -1.67 -19.83 -7.84
C PRO A 209 -1.21 -19.97 -6.38
N THR A 210 -2.08 -19.57 -5.47
CA THR A 210 -1.95 -19.51 -4.00
C THR A 210 -1.61 -20.85 -3.30
N ASN A 211 -1.25 -21.89 -4.06
CA ASN A 211 -1.25 -23.29 -3.62
C ASN A 211 0.13 -23.94 -3.50
N ILE A 212 1.21 -23.16 -3.51
CA ILE A 212 2.50 -23.69 -3.05
C ILE A 212 2.54 -23.42 -1.55
N GLN A 213 2.59 -24.47 -0.73
CA GLN A 213 2.93 -24.36 0.70
C GLN A 213 4.26 -23.62 0.81
N ALA A 214 4.18 -22.30 0.98
CA ALA A 214 5.35 -21.46 1.03
C ALA A 214 5.99 -21.64 2.41
N ASP A 215 7.24 -22.10 2.42
CA ASP A 215 8.03 -22.29 3.63
C ASP A 215 8.68 -20.96 4.04
N TYR A 216 7.88 -20.08 4.65
CA TYR A 216 8.37 -18.87 5.32
C TYR A 216 8.35 -19.03 6.85
N PRO A 217 9.18 -18.26 7.58
CA PRO A 217 9.26 -18.35 9.04
C PRO A 217 7.89 -18.29 9.71
N HIS A 218 7.71 -19.04 10.81
CA HIS A 218 6.45 -19.08 11.57
C HIS A 218 5.92 -17.70 11.96
N SER A 219 6.79 -16.74 12.27
CA SER A 219 6.39 -15.35 12.57
C SER A 219 5.76 -14.62 11.37
N VAL A 220 6.22 -14.90 10.15
CA VAL A 220 5.63 -14.38 8.91
C VAL A 220 4.27 -15.02 8.68
N SER A 221 4.18 -16.35 8.87
CA SER A 221 2.93 -17.09 8.78
C SER A 221 1.87 -16.57 9.74
N LYS A 222 2.21 -16.42 11.02
CA LYS A 222 1.28 -15.91 12.03
C LYS A 222 0.73 -14.53 11.66
N LEU A 223 1.60 -13.61 11.22
CA LEU A 223 1.16 -12.28 10.79
C LEU A 223 0.29 -12.34 9.53
N TRP A 224 0.62 -13.21 8.58
CA TRP A 224 -0.18 -13.38 7.37
C TRP A 224 -1.58 -13.89 7.66
N HIS A 225 -1.71 -14.87 8.55
CA HIS A 225 -3.02 -15.37 8.98
C HIS A 225 -3.85 -14.29 9.69
N ASP A 226 -3.27 -13.48 10.58
CA ASP A 226 -3.97 -12.34 11.21
C ASP A 226 -4.45 -11.31 10.16
N LEU A 227 -3.61 -11.00 9.16
CA LEU A 227 -3.99 -10.09 8.07
C LEU A 227 -5.14 -10.64 7.21
N LEU A 228 -5.12 -11.94 6.90
CA LEU A 228 -6.20 -12.60 6.16
C LEU A 228 -7.50 -12.63 6.97
N GLU A 229 -7.42 -12.95 8.26
CA GLU A 229 -8.60 -12.96 9.13
C GLU A 229 -9.25 -11.56 9.21
N ARG A 230 -8.45 -10.49 9.28
CA ARG A 230 -8.97 -9.11 9.20
C ARG A 230 -9.65 -8.81 7.88
N HIS A 231 -9.04 -9.26 6.78
CA HIS A 231 -9.59 -9.13 5.44
C HIS A 231 -10.90 -9.90 5.25
N ASP A 232 -11.06 -11.06 5.88
CA ASP A 232 -12.29 -11.84 5.72
C ASP A 232 -13.42 -11.25 6.58
N ARG A 233 -13.12 -10.87 7.82
CA ARG A 233 -14.09 -10.25 8.77
C ARG A 233 -14.70 -8.94 8.26
N GLN A 234 -13.99 -8.14 7.47
CA GLN A 234 -14.54 -6.88 6.93
C GLN A 234 -15.72 -7.11 5.97
N PHE A 235 -15.77 -8.25 5.25
CA PHE A 235 -16.88 -8.55 4.35
C PHE A 235 -18.12 -8.98 5.12
N GLU A 236 -17.95 -9.69 6.23
CA GLU A 236 -19.05 -10.03 7.15
C GLU A 236 -19.69 -8.76 7.72
N ASN A 237 -18.86 -7.82 8.18
CA ASN A 237 -19.32 -6.54 8.72
C ASN A 237 -19.98 -5.64 7.68
N ALA A 238 -19.54 -5.72 6.42
CA ALA A 238 -20.12 -4.94 5.32
C ALA A 238 -21.46 -5.50 4.80
N GLN A 239 -21.76 -6.77 5.09
CA GLN A 239 -23.06 -7.39 4.76
C GLN A 239 -24.11 -7.16 5.86
N ALA A 240 -23.67 -6.87 7.09
CA ALA A 240 -24.56 -6.62 8.23
C ALA A 240 -25.09 -5.18 8.32
N ASN A 241 -24.55 -4.25 7.51
CA ASN A 241 -24.91 -2.84 7.45
C ASN A 241 -25.50 -2.47 6.08
#